data_AF-A0A8H6V460-F1
#
_entry.id   AF-A0A8H6V460-F1
#
_cell.length_a   1.000
_cell.length_b   1.000
_cell.length_c   1.000
_cell.angle_alpha   90.00
_cell.angle_beta   90.00
_cell.angle_gamma   90.00
#
_symmetry.space_group_name_H-M   'P 1'
#
loop_
_entity.id
_entity.type
_entity.pdbx_description
1 polymer ?
#
loop_
_entity_poly.entity_id
_entity_poly.type
_entity_poly.pdbx_seq_one_letter_code
_entity_poly.pdbx_strand_id
1 'polypeptide(L)'
;MLTRIHDYRLIVSHHRQRLPLRPEDKLLGFMIGAPIFALGLWLFAWTIPPAITTVHWMVPTVALVAIGYAATEFGSVLTGYLADSYLSYAASGFAAQTILRTSLSAAFPLFAPAMFGSLGANVAVSVLAAIATVFCLVPPLFARFGERIRAKSRFARYSLDVYNRITVDEEGF
;
A
#
# COMPACT_ATOMS: atom_id res chain seq x y z
N MET A 1 10.95 4.31 -3.96
CA MET A 1 12.45 4.29 -3.90
C MET A 1 12.98 4.75 -2.55
N LEU A 2 12.52 5.88 -2.00
CA LEU A 2 12.90 6.34 -0.65
C LEU A 2 12.53 5.34 0.46
N THR A 3 11.33 4.78 0.38
CA THR A 3 10.84 3.68 1.22
C THR A 3 11.76 2.47 1.19
N ARG A 4 12.20 2.05 -0.01
CA ARG A 4 13.14 0.93 -0.21
C ARG A 4 14.51 1.17 0.42
N ILE A 5 15.00 2.43 0.41
CA ILE A 5 16.24 2.79 1.11
C ILE A 5 16.04 2.69 2.63
N HIS A 6 14.87 3.06 3.13
CA HIS A 6 14.54 2.93 4.55
C HIS A 6 14.41 1.47 4.97
N ASP A 7 13.74 0.65 4.17
CA ASP A 7 13.59 -0.79 4.36
C ASP A 7 14.95 -1.49 4.35
N TYR A 8 15.84 -1.11 3.43
CA TYR A 8 17.22 -1.63 3.38
C TYR A 8 18.00 -1.29 4.66
N ARG A 9 17.88 -0.05 5.17
CA ARG A 9 18.51 0.34 6.44
C ARG A 9 17.94 -0.44 7.61
N LEU A 10 16.64 -0.70 7.61
CA LEU A 10 15.97 -1.47 8.65
C LEU A 10 16.45 -2.93 8.67
N ILE A 11 16.55 -3.57 7.51
CA ILE A 11 17.07 -4.94 7.33
C ILE A 11 18.52 -5.04 7.82
N VAL A 12 19.38 -4.10 7.43
CA VAL A 12 20.79 -4.06 7.88
C VAL A 12 20.88 -3.91 9.39
N SER A 13 20.03 -3.08 10.00
CA SER A 13 20.01 -2.90 11.46
C SER A 13 19.51 -4.15 12.21
N HIS A 14 18.52 -4.87 11.67
CA HIS A 14 17.97 -6.09 12.26
C HIS A 14 18.93 -7.29 12.13
N HIS A 15 19.61 -7.44 10.99
CA HIS A 15 20.69 -8.42 10.83
C HIS A 15 21.81 -8.20 11.84
N ARG A 16 22.10 -6.94 12.18
CA ARG A 16 23.12 -6.58 13.18
C ARG A 16 22.70 -6.93 14.61
N GLN A 17 21.40 -7.08 14.89
CA GLN A 17 20.83 -7.33 16.22
C GLN A 17 20.25 -8.75 16.40
N ARG A 18 20.34 -9.63 15.39
CA ARG A 18 19.73 -10.99 15.36
C ARG A 18 18.23 -11.01 15.74
N LEU A 19 17.50 -9.94 15.40
CA LEU A 19 16.06 -9.86 15.62
C LEU A 19 15.32 -10.43 14.39
N PRO A 20 14.32 -11.32 14.56
CA PRO A 20 13.55 -11.83 13.44
C PRO A 20 12.77 -10.69 12.78
N LEU A 21 12.89 -10.55 11.46
CA LEU A 21 12.16 -9.55 10.68
C LEU A 21 10.66 -9.84 10.79
N ARG A 22 9.88 -8.87 11.30
CA ARG A 22 8.43 -9.01 11.35
C ARG A 22 7.86 -8.50 10.02
N PRO A 23 6.90 -9.22 9.41
CA PRO A 23 6.19 -8.72 8.23
C PRO A 23 5.56 -7.33 8.44
N GLU A 24 5.28 -6.98 9.69
CA GLU A 24 4.72 -5.68 10.10
C GLU A 24 5.68 -4.51 9.84
N ASP A 25 7.00 -4.73 9.80
CA ASP A 25 7.98 -3.68 9.58
C ASP A 25 7.90 -3.09 8.15
N LYS A 26 7.41 -3.89 7.19
CA LYS A 26 7.19 -3.46 5.81
C LYS A 26 5.95 -2.55 5.66
N LEU A 27 5.04 -2.52 6.63
CA LEU A 27 3.85 -1.65 6.60
C LEU A 27 4.20 -0.15 6.68
N LEU A 28 5.43 0.19 7.09
CA LEU A 28 5.91 1.58 7.10
C LEU A 28 5.78 2.25 5.73
N GLY A 29 5.99 1.50 4.63
CA GLY A 29 5.78 2.00 3.28
C GLY A 29 4.32 2.40 3.01
N PHE A 30 3.35 1.65 3.54
CA PHE A 30 1.92 2.00 3.48
C PHE A 30 1.59 3.25 4.32
N MET A 31 2.20 3.38 5.50
CA MET A 31 1.99 4.53 6.39
C MET A 31 2.46 5.85 5.78
N ILE A 32 3.51 5.81 4.94
CA ILE A 32 4.04 7.00 4.24
C ILE A 32 3.31 7.21 2.90
N GLY A 33 3.00 6.12 2.18
CA GLY A 33 2.33 6.20 0.89
C GLY A 33 0.89 6.72 0.98
N ALA A 34 0.15 6.36 2.03
CA ALA A 34 -1.25 6.76 2.21
C ALA A 34 -1.48 8.29 2.35
N PRO A 35 -0.74 9.02 3.19
CA PRO A 35 -0.90 10.48 3.24
C PRO A 35 -0.45 11.15 1.95
N ILE A 36 0.60 10.64 1.28
CA ILE A 36 1.05 11.16 -0.02
C ILE A 36 -0.04 10.97 -1.10
N PHE A 37 -0.68 9.80 -1.12
CA PHE A 37 -1.77 9.52 -2.05
C PHE A 37 -2.99 10.42 -1.82
N ALA A 38 -3.40 10.58 -0.55
CA ALA A 38 -4.52 11.45 -0.19
C ALA A 38 -4.22 12.91 -0.55
N LEU A 39 -3.05 13.44 -0.17
CA LEU A 39 -2.63 14.80 -0.51
C LEU A 39 -2.54 15.01 -2.02
N GLY A 40 -2.02 14.03 -2.77
CA GLY A 40 -1.97 14.07 -4.23
C GLY A 40 -3.37 14.17 -4.86
N LEU A 41 -4.33 13.40 -4.36
CA LEU A 41 -5.72 13.47 -4.83
C LEU A 41 -6.41 14.78 -4.47
N TRP A 42 -6.16 15.35 -3.29
CA TRP A 42 -6.67 16.67 -2.91
C TRP A 42 -6.10 17.78 -3.78
N LEU A 43 -4.79 17.75 -4.04
CA LEU A 43 -4.12 18.69 -4.95
C LEU A 43 -4.65 18.53 -6.38
N PHE A 44 -4.89 17.29 -6.84
CA PHE A 44 -5.46 17.05 -8.15
C PHE A 44 -6.92 17.56 -8.23
N ALA A 45 -7.75 17.29 -7.22
CA ALA A 45 -9.14 17.73 -7.17
C ALA A 45 -9.30 19.26 -7.26
N TRP A 46 -8.33 20.03 -6.75
CA TRP A 46 -8.39 21.49 -6.77
C TRP A 46 -7.70 22.13 -7.98
N THR A 47 -7.08 21.33 -8.85
CA THR A 47 -6.37 21.82 -10.04
C THR A 47 -7.11 21.51 -11.35
N ILE A 48 -8.31 20.91 -11.30
CA ILE A 48 -9.10 20.60 -12.50
C ILE A 48 -9.86 21.85 -12.97
N PRO A 49 -9.73 22.25 -14.25
CA PRO A 49 -10.53 23.33 -14.86
C PRO A 49 -12.04 23.01 -14.79
N PRO A 50 -12.94 23.98 -14.46
CA PRO A 50 -12.83 25.41 -14.75
C PRO A 50 -12.62 26.32 -13.51
N ALA A 51 -12.47 25.76 -12.30
CA ALA A 51 -12.43 26.54 -11.06
C ALA A 51 -11.17 27.43 -10.94
N ILE A 52 -10.07 27.06 -11.60
CA ILE A 52 -8.83 27.84 -11.60
C ILE A 52 -8.23 27.81 -13.02
N THR A 53 -8.42 28.90 -13.77
CA THR A 53 -7.88 29.09 -15.13
C THR A 53 -6.40 29.50 -15.16
N THR A 54 -5.82 29.79 -13.99
CA THR A 54 -4.47 30.35 -13.81
C THR A 54 -3.45 29.38 -13.19
N VAL A 55 -3.76 28.07 -13.12
CA VAL A 55 -2.79 27.09 -12.60
C VAL A 55 -1.79 26.71 -13.68
N HIS A 56 -0.50 26.82 -13.36
CA HIS A 56 0.57 26.30 -14.22
C HIS A 56 0.40 24.78 -14.40
N TRP A 57 0.46 24.29 -15.63
CA TRP A 57 0.28 22.88 -16.00
C TRP A 57 1.12 21.89 -15.19
N MET A 58 2.22 22.34 -14.57
CA MET A 58 3.09 21.51 -13.74
C MET A 58 2.42 21.05 -12.44
N VAL A 59 1.51 21.84 -11.87
CA VAL A 59 0.88 21.52 -10.58
C VAL A 59 0.05 20.23 -10.67
N PRO A 60 -0.87 20.05 -11.64
CA PRO A 60 -1.58 18.77 -11.80
C PRO A 60 -0.62 17.64 -12.19
N THR A 61 0.45 17.90 -12.94
CA THR A 61 1.46 16.88 -13.26
C THR A 61 2.18 16.37 -12.01
N VAL A 62 2.59 17.26 -11.10
CA VAL A 62 3.25 16.90 -9.84
C VAL A 62 2.29 16.11 -8.94
N ALA A 63 1.01 16.50 -8.89
CA ALA A 63 -0.01 15.73 -8.18
C ALA A 63 -0.15 14.30 -8.74
N LEU A 64 -0.18 14.16 -10.08
CA LEU A 64 -0.23 12.86 -10.75
C LEU A 64 0.99 11.99 -10.46
N VAL A 65 2.19 12.60 -10.43
CA VAL A 65 3.44 11.90 -10.08
C VAL A 65 3.39 11.40 -8.64
N ALA A 66 2.90 12.20 -7.69
CA ALA A 66 2.76 11.79 -6.30
C ALA A 66 1.75 10.63 -6.13
N ILE A 67 0.61 10.70 -6.83
CA ILE A 67 -0.40 9.63 -6.87
C ILE A 67 0.21 8.34 -7.44
N GLY A 68 0.92 8.44 -8.57
CA GLY A 68 1.57 7.30 -9.22
C GLY A 68 2.64 6.66 -8.33
N TYR A 69 3.46 7.48 -7.67
CA TYR A 69 4.45 7.01 -6.71
C TYR A 69 3.80 6.18 -5.59
N ALA A 70 2.75 6.71 -4.96
CA ALA A 70 2.08 6.01 -3.87
C ALA A 70 1.40 4.71 -4.34
N ALA A 71 0.79 4.69 -5.53
CA ALA A 71 0.17 3.50 -6.08
C ALA A 71 1.19 2.37 -6.35
N THR A 72 2.37 2.70 -6.89
CA THR A 72 3.46 1.73 -7.08
C THR A 72 4.02 1.24 -5.74
N GLU A 73 4.12 2.13 -4.76
CA GLU A 73 4.60 1.79 -3.43
C GLU A 73 3.69 0.78 -2.73
N PHE A 74 2.36 0.98 -2.77
CA PHE A 74 1.40 0.03 -2.20
C PHE A 74 1.50 -1.37 -2.79
N GLY A 75 1.64 -1.46 -4.12
CA GLY A 75 1.82 -2.76 -4.79
C GLY A 75 3.12 -3.45 -4.37
N SER A 76 4.20 -2.68 -4.20
CA SER A 76 5.51 -3.21 -3.81
C SER A 76 5.49 -3.74 -2.37
N VAL A 77 4.91 -2.99 -1.45
CA VAL A 77 4.81 -3.37 -0.04
C VAL A 77 3.88 -4.58 0.13
N LEU A 78 2.73 -4.61 -0.53
CA LEU A 78 1.77 -5.72 -0.40
C LEU A 78 2.35 -7.04 -0.95
N THR A 79 3.06 -6.96 -2.08
CA THR A 79 3.76 -8.12 -2.65
C THR A 79 4.90 -8.58 -1.72
N GLY A 80 5.66 -7.66 -1.14
CA GLY A 80 6.69 -7.99 -0.15
C GLY A 80 6.13 -8.63 1.13
N TYR A 81 5.00 -8.11 1.63
CA TYR A 81 4.32 -8.65 2.80
C TYR A 81 3.77 -10.06 2.55
N LEU A 82 3.10 -10.28 1.41
CA LEU A 82 2.53 -11.57 1.03
C LEU A 82 3.62 -12.64 0.81
N ALA A 83 4.79 -12.26 0.29
CA ALA A 83 5.94 -13.16 0.17
C ALA A 83 6.37 -13.69 1.54
N ASP A 84 6.55 -12.78 2.51
CA ASP A 84 7.08 -13.13 3.83
C ASP A 84 6.04 -13.83 4.71
N SER A 85 4.76 -13.42 4.63
CA SER A 85 3.72 -13.96 5.51
C SER A 85 3.15 -15.31 5.04
N TYR A 86 3.25 -15.62 3.75
CA TYR A 86 2.66 -16.81 3.12
C TYR A 86 3.66 -17.57 2.23
N LEU A 87 4.87 -17.87 2.71
CA LEU A 87 5.95 -18.49 1.92
C LEU A 87 5.50 -19.62 0.95
N SER A 88 4.68 -20.58 1.40
CA SER A 88 4.16 -21.67 0.53
C SER A 88 2.97 -21.30 -0.37
N TYR A 89 2.24 -20.22 -0.05
CA TYR A 89 1.03 -19.78 -0.79
C TYR A 89 1.19 -18.38 -1.40
N ALA A 90 2.42 -17.85 -1.46
CA ALA A 90 2.73 -16.49 -1.91
C ALA A 90 2.25 -16.26 -3.34
N ALA A 91 2.45 -17.24 -4.23
CA ALA A 91 2.02 -17.17 -5.62
C ALA A 91 0.49 -17.03 -5.76
N SER A 92 -0.29 -17.74 -4.93
CA SER A 92 -1.75 -17.61 -4.90
C SER A 92 -2.18 -16.25 -4.35
N GLY A 93 -1.50 -15.75 -3.32
CA GLY A 93 -1.70 -14.40 -2.79
C GLY A 93 -1.45 -13.31 -3.83
N PHE A 94 -0.38 -13.44 -4.64
CA PHE A 94 -0.08 -12.52 -5.73
C PHE A 94 -1.11 -12.58 -6.85
N ALA A 95 -1.60 -13.77 -7.18
CA ALA A 95 -2.68 -13.93 -8.15
C ALA A 95 -3.95 -13.23 -7.65
N ALA A 96 -4.35 -13.45 -6.40
CA ALA A 96 -5.51 -12.80 -5.79
C ALA A 96 -5.36 -11.27 -5.75
N GLN A 97 -4.21 -10.75 -5.33
CA GLN A 97 -3.87 -9.32 -5.37
C GLN A 97 -4.05 -8.76 -6.78
N THR A 98 -3.51 -9.46 -7.78
CA THR A 98 -3.54 -9.00 -9.17
C THR A 98 -4.96 -9.00 -9.72
N ILE A 99 -5.74 -10.06 -9.46
CA ILE A 99 -7.15 -10.15 -9.87
C ILE A 99 -7.95 -9.01 -9.26
N LEU A 100 -7.87 -8.78 -7.95
CA LEU A 100 -8.58 -7.68 -7.30
C LEU A 100 -8.23 -6.33 -7.94
N ARG A 101 -6.95 -6.09 -8.19
CA ARG A 101 -6.49 -4.85 -8.82
C ARG A 101 -7.04 -4.68 -10.23
N THR A 102 -6.95 -5.71 -11.07
CA THR A 102 -7.39 -5.63 -12.46
C THR A 102 -8.91 -5.57 -12.56
N SER A 103 -9.65 -6.27 -11.70
CA SER A 103 -11.11 -6.19 -11.62
C SER A 103 -11.58 -4.79 -11.25
N LEU A 104 -10.96 -4.15 -10.25
CA LEU A 104 -11.29 -2.77 -9.88
C LEU A 104 -10.96 -1.78 -11.01
N SER A 105 -9.80 -1.93 -11.64
CA SER A 105 -9.44 -1.11 -12.81
C SER A 105 -10.38 -1.32 -14.00
N ALA A 106 -10.91 -2.53 -14.20
CA ALA A 106 -11.89 -2.82 -15.24
C ALA A 106 -13.30 -2.31 -14.90
N ALA A 107 -13.66 -2.25 -13.62
CA ALA A 107 -14.94 -1.70 -13.17
C ALA A 107 -14.98 -0.17 -13.24
N PHE A 108 -13.84 0.50 -13.04
CA PHE A 108 -13.77 1.97 -12.97
C PHE A 108 -14.35 2.70 -14.19
N PRO A 109 -14.04 2.32 -15.45
CA PRO A 109 -14.63 2.93 -16.63
C PRO A 109 -16.15 2.76 -16.76
N LEU A 110 -16.74 1.76 -16.11
CA LEU A 110 -18.18 1.50 -16.22
C LEU A 110 -19.00 2.52 -15.43
N PHE A 111 -18.50 2.99 -14.28
CA PHE A 111 -19.19 3.98 -13.46
C PHE A 111 -18.61 5.38 -13.55
N ALA A 112 -17.35 5.53 -14.01
CA ALA A 112 -16.70 6.84 -14.12
C ALA A 112 -17.52 7.86 -14.95
N PRO A 113 -18.07 7.54 -16.14
CA PRO A 113 -18.85 8.50 -16.91
C PRO A 113 -20.09 9.00 -16.17
N ALA A 114 -20.80 8.11 -15.47
CA ALA A 114 -21.99 8.48 -14.68
C ALA A 114 -21.62 9.34 -13.46
N MET A 115 -20.49 9.04 -12.81
CA MET A 115 -19.97 9.81 -11.69
C MET A 115 -19.54 11.22 -12.12
N PHE A 116 -18.76 11.31 -13.20
CA PHE A 116 -18.27 12.60 -13.72
C PHE A 116 -19.39 13.44 -14.35
N GLY A 117 -20.38 12.81 -15.00
CA GLY A 117 -21.51 13.49 -15.61
C GLY A 117 -22.52 14.08 -14.62
N SER A 118 -22.66 13.47 -13.43
CA SER A 118 -23.62 13.94 -12.41
C SER A 118 -23.03 14.92 -11.39
N LEU A 119 -21.79 14.70 -10.96
CA LEU A 119 -21.13 15.50 -9.91
C LEU A 119 -20.20 16.59 -10.44
N GLY A 120 -19.76 16.49 -11.70
CA GLY A 120 -18.69 17.32 -12.24
C GLY A 120 -17.29 16.91 -11.74
N ALA A 121 -16.25 17.29 -12.49
CA ALA A 121 -14.91 16.75 -12.31
C ALA A 121 -14.26 17.07 -10.94
N ASN A 122 -14.41 18.29 -10.43
CA ASN A 122 -13.86 18.69 -9.13
C ASN A 122 -14.48 17.90 -7.97
N VAL A 123 -15.81 17.79 -7.94
CA VAL A 123 -16.52 17.13 -6.84
C VAL A 123 -16.28 15.62 -6.89
N ALA A 124 -16.32 15.02 -8.08
CA ALA A 124 -16.04 13.59 -8.26
C ALA A 124 -14.65 13.20 -7.72
N VAL A 125 -13.61 13.98 -8.03
CA VAL A 125 -12.25 13.70 -7.52
C VAL A 125 -12.12 14.03 -6.03
N SER A 126 -12.82 15.05 -5.53
CA SER A 126 -12.83 15.36 -4.08
C SER A 126 -13.45 14.23 -3.25
N VAL A 127 -14.49 13.56 -3.76
CA VAL A 127 -15.06 12.36 -3.12
C VAL A 127 -14.03 11.23 -3.09
N LEU A 128 -13.31 11.00 -4.19
CA LEU A 128 -12.22 10.01 -4.22
C LEU A 128 -11.11 10.36 -3.22
N ALA A 129 -10.76 11.64 -3.09
CA ALA A 129 -9.78 12.13 -2.12
C ALA A 129 -10.25 11.92 -0.67
N ALA A 130 -11.53 12.16 -0.38
CA ALA A 130 -12.13 11.90 0.92
C ALA A 130 -12.07 10.40 1.28
N ILE A 131 -12.43 9.51 0.35
CA ILE A 131 -12.31 8.05 0.53
C ILE A 131 -10.85 7.66 0.78
N ALA A 132 -9.91 8.18 -0.02
CA ALA A 132 -8.48 7.93 0.17
C ALA A 132 -7.97 8.39 1.54
N THR A 133 -8.49 9.52 2.04
CA THR A 133 -8.15 10.04 3.38
C THR A 133 -8.65 9.12 4.49
N VAL A 134 -9.85 8.55 4.35
CA VAL A 134 -10.35 7.52 5.28
C VAL A 134 -9.47 6.27 5.22
N PHE A 135 -9.07 5.85 4.02
CA PHE A 135 -8.14 4.74 3.83
C PHE A 135 -6.76 4.98 4.46
N CYS A 136 -6.34 6.24 4.61
CA CYS A 136 -5.08 6.58 5.31
C CYS A 136 -5.08 6.18 6.79
N LEU A 137 -6.25 5.99 7.40
CA LEU A 137 -6.37 5.53 8.79
C LEU A 137 -6.20 4.01 8.91
N VAL A 138 -6.29 3.26 7.81
CA VAL A 138 -6.24 1.80 7.82
C VAL A 138 -4.85 1.25 8.17
N PRO A 139 -3.72 1.74 7.61
CA PRO A 139 -2.38 1.25 7.96
C PRO A 139 -2.01 1.39 9.45
N PRO A 140 -2.18 2.55 10.12
CA PRO A 140 -1.86 2.66 11.55
C PRO A 140 -2.79 1.80 12.42
N LEU A 141 -4.04 1.60 12.00
CA LEU A 141 -4.95 0.68 12.67
C LEU A 141 -4.47 -0.77 12.54
N PHE A 142 -4.08 -1.20 11.33
CA PHE A 142 -3.54 -2.54 11.09
C PHE A 142 -2.20 -2.76 11.79
N ALA A 143 -1.33 -1.76 11.91
CA ALA A 143 -0.09 -1.88 12.68
C ALA A 143 -0.39 -2.16 14.17
N ARG A 144 -1.41 -1.53 14.75
CA ARG A 144 -1.77 -1.69 16.16
C ARG A 144 -2.59 -2.95 16.46
N PHE A 145 -3.40 -3.41 15.51
CA PHE A 145 -4.25 -4.60 15.65
C PHE A 145 -3.69 -5.87 14.96
N GLY A 146 -2.61 -5.75 14.20
CA GLY A 146 -2.00 -6.82 13.42
C GLY A 146 -1.57 -8.00 14.29
N GLU A 147 -0.92 -7.74 15.42
CA GLU A 147 -0.53 -8.77 16.39
C GLU A 147 -1.74 -9.58 16.90
N ARG A 148 -2.88 -8.91 17.16
CA ARG A 148 -4.12 -9.56 17.63
C ARG A 148 -4.81 -10.40 16.55
N ILE A 149 -4.80 -9.94 15.29
CA ILE A 149 -5.37 -10.69 14.17
C ILE A 149 -4.49 -11.91 13.84
N ARG A 150 -3.17 -11.75 13.92
CA ARG A 150 -2.19 -12.80 13.68
C ARG A 150 -2.22 -13.88 14.77
N ALA A 151 -2.41 -13.50 16.04
CA ALA A 151 -2.60 -14.43 17.16
C ALA A 151 -3.85 -15.32 17.02
N LYS A 152 -4.84 -14.89 16.24
CA LYS A 152 -6.11 -15.63 16.06
C LYS A 152 -6.08 -16.61 14.86
N SER A 153 -5.08 -16.51 13.98
CA SER A 153 -4.98 -17.33 12.76
C SER A 153 -4.09 -18.57 12.96
N ARG A 154 -4.65 -19.76 12.69
CA ARG A 154 -3.92 -21.05 12.70
C ARG A 154 -2.76 -21.07 11.69
N PHE A 155 -2.81 -20.21 10.66
CA PHE A 155 -1.84 -20.14 9.57
C PHE A 155 -0.56 -19.36 9.93
N ALA A 156 -0.68 -18.28 10.70
CA ALA A 156 0.47 -17.48 11.13
C ALA A 156 1.36 -18.23 12.13
N ARG A 157 0.76 -19.16 12.88
CA ARG A 157 1.47 -20.06 13.79
C ARG A 157 2.23 -21.14 13.04
N TYR A 158 1.72 -21.60 11.89
CA TYR A 158 2.41 -22.56 11.02
C TYR A 158 3.61 -21.93 10.28
N SER A 159 3.48 -20.70 9.75
CA SER A 159 4.60 -20.03 9.07
C SER A 159 5.77 -19.69 10.02
N LEU A 160 5.46 -19.35 11.28
CA LEU A 160 6.49 -19.12 12.31
C LEU A 160 7.20 -20.43 12.72
N ASP A 161 6.45 -21.55 12.79
CA ASP A 161 7.03 -22.88 13.07
C ASP A 161 7.93 -23.36 11.92
N VAL A 162 7.52 -23.14 10.66
CA VAL A 162 8.35 -23.45 9.48
C VAL A 162 9.58 -22.55 9.41
N TYR A 163 9.46 -21.24 9.68
CA TYR A 163 10.60 -20.33 9.73
C TYR A 163 11.63 -20.79 10.76
N ASN A 164 11.19 -21.09 12.00
CA ASN A 164 12.06 -21.59 13.05
C ASN A 164 12.76 -22.89 12.66
N ARG A 165 12.07 -23.83 11.99
CA ARG A 165 12.71 -25.06 11.50
C ARG A 165 13.80 -24.80 10.47
N ILE A 166 13.58 -23.90 9.52
CA ILE A 166 14.56 -23.59 8.46
C ILE A 166 15.77 -22.83 9.02
N THR A 167 15.59 -21.92 9.98
CA THR A 167 16.71 -21.21 10.61
C THR A 167 17.53 -22.07 11.58
N VAL A 168 16.92 -23.11 12.18
CA VAL A 168 17.66 -24.05 13.05
C VAL A 168 18.58 -24.96 12.22
N ASP A 169 18.21 -25.26 10.97
CA ASP A 169 19.07 -26.04 10.06
C ASP A 169 20.30 -25.23 9.57
N GLU A 170 20.26 -23.88 9.56
CA GLU A 170 21.43 -23.04 9.23
C GLU A 170 22.44 -22.90 10.38
N GLU A 171 22.04 -23.09 11.64
CA GLU A 171 22.95 -23.10 12.79
C GLU A 171 23.45 -24.52 13.16
N GLY A 172 23.13 -25.53 12.33
CA GLY A 172 23.29 -26.96 12.63
C GLY A 172 24.43 -27.72 11.91
N PHE A 173 25.38 -27.04 11.27
CA PHE A 173 26.65 -27.65 10.79
C PHE A 173 27.85 -26.77 11.11
#